data_AF-A0A0P9CQ40-F1
#
_entry.id   AF-A0A0P9CQ40-F1
#
_cell.length_a   1.000
_cell.length_b   1.000
_cell.length_c   1.000
_cell.angle_alpha   90.00
_cell.angle_beta   90.00
_cell.angle_gamma   90.00
#
_symmetry.space_group_name_H-M   'P 1'
#
loop_
_entity.id
_entity.type
_entity.pdbx_description
1 polymer ?
#
loop_
_entity_poly.entity_id
_entity_poly.type
_entity_poly.pdbx_seq_one_letter_code
_entity_poly.pdbx_strand_id
1 'polypeptide(L)'
;VATVGPTLQVELISRNTDTTPYTVGGALHTYFQVGDSSRVAIRGLEGTEYIDKVDGGARKRQDGPVTFAGEVDRIYLDTTADCLIDDPALGRTVRVGKANSRTTVVWNPWIEKARAMPDAEDDDYRDFVCVETVNAQDDVFELQPGDTHTLSLTIGLQ
;
A
#
# COMPACT_ATOMS: atom_id res chain seq x y z
N VAL A 1 -1.23 -15.56 -7.44
CA VAL A 1 -0.02 -16.42 -7.45
C VAL A 1 0.98 -15.84 -6.47
N ALA A 2 1.70 -16.67 -5.72
CA ALA A 2 2.78 -16.23 -4.85
C ALA A 2 4.06 -17.01 -5.16
N THR A 3 5.16 -16.29 -5.33
CA THR A 3 6.49 -16.86 -5.55
C THR A 3 7.42 -16.38 -4.46
N VAL A 4 7.93 -17.32 -3.67
CA VAL A 4 8.75 -17.04 -2.48
C VAL A 4 10.19 -17.43 -2.76
N GLY A 5 11.11 -16.49 -2.55
CA GLY A 5 12.56 -16.67 -2.69
C GLY A 5 13.31 -15.56 -1.96
N PRO A 6 14.49 -15.13 -2.46
CA PRO A 6 15.18 -13.93 -1.94
C PRO A 6 14.32 -12.65 -1.99
N THR A 7 13.32 -12.65 -2.87
CA THR A 7 12.22 -11.69 -2.94
C THR A 7 10.88 -12.43 -2.87
N LEU A 8 9.84 -11.76 -2.41
CA LEU A 8 8.46 -12.25 -2.48
C LEU A 8 7.73 -11.53 -3.61
N GLN A 9 7.25 -12.29 -4.61
CA GLN A 9 6.36 -11.76 -5.64
C GLN A 9 4.94 -12.28 -5.40
N VAL A 10 3.95 -11.39 -5.44
CA VAL A 10 2.53 -11.71 -5.31
C VAL A 10 1.77 -11.09 -6.47
N GLU A 11 0.89 -11.88 -7.07
CA GLU A 11 0.06 -11.46 -8.21
C GLU A 11 -1.41 -11.79 -7.93
N LEU A 12 -2.27 -10.78 -8.00
CA LEU A 12 -3.72 -10.91 -7.96
C LEU A 12 -4.23 -10.85 -9.40
N ILE A 13 -4.78 -11.97 -9.88
CA ILE A 13 -5.22 -12.12 -11.28
C ILE A 13 -6.74 -12.18 -11.30
N SER A 14 -7.36 -11.19 -11.93
CA SER A 14 -8.81 -11.11 -12.12
C SER A 14 -9.14 -11.42 -13.58
N ARG A 15 -9.98 -12.42 -13.82
CA ARG A 15 -10.42 -12.81 -15.16
C ARG A 15 -11.93 -12.68 -15.30
N ASN A 16 -12.37 -12.00 -16.34
CA ASN A 16 -13.78 -11.95 -16.67
C ASN A 16 -14.21 -13.25 -17.38
N THR A 17 -14.96 -14.09 -16.67
CA THR A 17 -15.52 -15.34 -17.20
C THR A 17 -16.97 -15.20 -17.68
N ASP A 18 -17.53 -14.00 -17.61
CA ASP A 18 -18.88 -13.69 -18.08
C ASP A 18 -18.86 -13.33 -19.58
N THR A 19 -20.04 -13.01 -20.10
CA THR A 19 -20.35 -12.52 -21.43
C THR A 19 -20.58 -11.00 -21.48
N THR A 20 -20.51 -10.31 -20.33
CA THR A 20 -20.63 -8.86 -20.22
C THR A 20 -19.43 -8.22 -19.52
N PRO A 21 -19.08 -6.95 -19.81
CA PRO A 21 -17.99 -6.26 -19.12
C PRO A 21 -18.30 -5.97 -17.65
N TYR A 22 -17.26 -5.89 -16.81
CA TYR A 22 -17.38 -5.36 -15.46
C TYR A 22 -16.14 -4.58 -15.03
N THR A 23 -16.33 -3.59 -14.16
CA THR A 23 -15.25 -2.80 -13.57
C THR A 23 -14.68 -3.51 -12.34
N VAL A 24 -13.35 -3.61 -12.28
CA VAL A 24 -12.62 -4.22 -11.18
C VAL A 24 -11.59 -3.24 -10.60
N GLY A 25 -11.54 -3.21 -9.28
CA GLY A 25 -10.42 -2.70 -8.50
C GLY A 25 -9.81 -3.84 -7.68
N GLY A 26 -8.73 -3.57 -6.96
CA GLY A 26 -8.08 -4.58 -6.14
C GLY A 26 -6.98 -4.01 -5.29
N ALA A 27 -6.62 -4.71 -4.21
CA ALA A 27 -5.55 -4.32 -3.32
C ALA A 27 -4.76 -5.55 -2.88
N LEU A 28 -3.45 -5.39 -2.84
CA LEU A 28 -2.56 -6.21 -2.02
C LEU A 28 -2.25 -5.40 -0.75
N HIS A 29 -3.13 -5.56 0.25
CA HIS A 29 -3.16 -4.78 1.50
C HIS A 29 -2.03 -5.23 2.45
N THR A 30 -0.79 -4.90 2.07
CA THR A 30 0.40 -5.54 2.63
C THR A 30 0.80 -4.88 3.94
N TYR A 31 0.87 -5.68 5.01
CA TYR A 31 1.39 -5.30 6.32
C TYR A 31 2.88 -5.63 6.37
N PHE A 32 3.72 -4.62 6.58
CA PHE A 32 5.15 -4.80 6.80
C PHE A 32 5.44 -4.69 8.27
N GLN A 33 6.03 -5.75 8.83
CA GLN A 33 6.57 -5.69 10.18
C GLN A 33 7.71 -4.67 10.23
N VAL A 34 7.70 -3.82 11.25
CA VAL A 34 8.75 -2.83 11.53
C VAL A 34 9.12 -2.86 13.01
N GLY A 35 10.27 -2.30 13.36
CA GLY A 35 10.71 -2.27 14.77
C GLY A 35 10.08 -1.15 15.60
N ASP A 36 9.68 -0.05 14.97
CA ASP A 36 8.98 1.08 15.59
C ASP A 36 8.43 1.99 14.48
N SER A 37 7.11 1.97 14.26
CA SER A 37 6.45 2.75 13.20
C SER A 37 6.71 4.26 13.31
N SER A 38 6.95 4.80 14.51
CA SER A 38 7.28 6.21 14.71
C SER A 38 8.66 6.62 14.18
N ARG A 39 9.53 5.63 13.92
CA ARG A 39 10.89 5.81 13.40
C ARG A 39 11.03 5.44 11.93
N VAL A 40 9.96 4.93 11.31
CA VAL A 40 9.93 4.53 9.90
C VAL A 40 9.78 5.75 8.99
N ALA A 41 10.48 5.71 7.86
CA ALA A 41 10.29 6.64 6.75
C ALA A 41 10.02 5.85 5.46
N ILE A 42 9.02 6.25 4.69
CA ILE A 42 8.72 5.65 3.38
C ILE A 42 9.08 6.65 2.28
N ARG A 43 10.06 6.28 1.46
CA ARG A 43 10.49 7.04 0.27
C ARG A 43 9.82 6.52 -0.99
N GLY A 44 9.84 7.32 -2.06
CA GLY A 44 9.28 6.99 -3.38
C GLY A 44 7.92 7.63 -3.66
N LEU A 45 7.40 8.42 -2.72
CA LEU A 45 6.10 9.10 -2.81
C LEU A 45 6.24 10.64 -2.77
N GLU A 46 7.47 11.14 -2.65
CA GLU A 46 7.77 12.58 -2.61
C GLU A 46 7.18 13.31 -3.82
N GLY A 47 6.51 14.43 -3.58
CA GLY A 47 5.92 15.25 -4.64
C GLY A 47 4.65 14.68 -5.28
N THR A 48 4.15 13.53 -4.81
CA THR A 48 2.91 12.91 -5.29
C THR A 48 1.68 13.54 -4.64
N GLU A 49 0.58 13.66 -5.39
CA GLU A 49 -0.74 13.99 -4.82
C GLU A 49 -1.34 12.78 -4.08
N TYR A 50 -1.97 13.02 -2.94
CA TYR A 50 -2.70 11.99 -2.21
C TYR A 50 -4.04 12.50 -1.67
N ILE A 51 -4.96 11.56 -1.46
CA ILE A 51 -6.21 11.76 -0.73
C ILE A 51 -5.97 11.35 0.73
N ASP A 52 -6.18 12.28 1.65
CA ASP A 52 -6.03 12.07 3.09
C ASP A 52 -7.37 11.66 3.71
N LYS A 53 -7.55 10.36 3.98
CA LYS A 53 -8.81 9.85 4.57
C LYS A 53 -9.00 10.28 6.02
N VAL A 54 -7.91 10.59 6.75
CA VAL A 54 -7.99 11.11 8.12
C VAL A 54 -8.53 12.55 8.11
N ASP A 55 -8.15 13.34 7.11
CA ASP A 55 -8.61 14.72 6.91
C ASP A 55 -9.79 14.80 5.92
N GLY A 56 -10.79 13.92 6.08
CA GLY A 56 -12.05 13.98 5.35
C GLY A 56 -11.95 13.81 3.83
N GLY A 57 -10.86 13.24 3.32
CA GLY A 57 -10.61 13.07 1.88
C GLY A 57 -9.96 14.28 1.21
N ALA A 58 -9.33 15.18 1.97
CA ALA A 58 -8.62 16.32 1.41
C ALA A 58 -7.49 15.87 0.45
N ARG A 59 -7.39 16.54 -0.71
CA ARG A 59 -6.27 16.35 -1.62
C ARG A 59 -5.08 17.19 -1.16
N LYS A 60 -3.93 16.55 -1.00
CA LYS A 60 -2.68 17.14 -0.51
C LYS A 60 -1.52 16.66 -1.36
N ARG A 61 -0.37 17.30 -1.22
CA ARG A 61 0.87 16.88 -1.87
C ARG A 61 1.88 16.44 -0.82
N GLN A 62 2.50 15.29 -1.05
CA GLN A 62 3.51 14.76 -0.13
C GLN A 62 4.81 15.55 -0.26
N ASP A 63 5.34 16.01 0.87
CA ASP A 63 6.63 16.67 0.97
C ASP A 63 7.58 15.79 1.79
N GLY A 64 8.74 15.47 1.23
CA GLY A 64 9.67 14.49 1.80
C GLY A 64 9.05 13.09 1.98
N PRO A 65 9.78 12.18 2.65
CA PRO A 65 9.30 10.83 2.91
C PRO A 65 8.07 10.83 3.81
N VAL A 66 7.24 9.79 3.70
CA VAL A 66 6.11 9.59 4.61
C VAL A 66 6.65 9.17 5.97
N THR A 67 6.23 9.87 7.02
CA THR A 67 6.56 9.57 8.41
C THR A 67 5.30 9.51 9.25
N PHE A 68 5.38 8.87 10.42
CA PHE A 68 4.23 8.57 11.26
C PHE A 68 4.36 9.27 12.62
N ALA A 69 3.62 10.36 12.79
CA ALA A 69 3.46 11.07 14.07
C ALA A 69 2.01 11.05 14.59
N GLY A 70 1.17 10.24 13.94
CA GLY A 70 -0.27 10.13 14.14
C GLY A 70 -0.85 9.13 13.14
N GLU A 71 -2.19 8.99 13.13
CA GLU A 71 -2.88 8.16 12.15
C GLU A 71 -2.55 8.63 10.73
N VAL A 72 -2.20 7.67 9.87
CA VAL A 72 -1.99 7.90 8.45
C VAL A 72 -2.94 6.98 7.72
N ASP A 73 -3.75 7.53 6.84
CA ASP A 73 -4.58 6.78 5.90
C ASP A 73 -4.65 7.54 4.57
N ARG A 74 -3.68 7.27 3.68
CA ARG A 74 -3.43 8.10 2.49
C ARG A 74 -3.43 7.27 1.23
N ILE A 75 -4.18 7.74 0.22
CA ILE A 75 -4.25 7.14 -1.11
C ILE A 75 -3.43 8.01 -2.07
N TYR A 76 -2.24 7.56 -2.45
CA TYR A 76 -1.33 8.26 -3.36
C TYR A 76 -1.69 7.95 -4.82
N LEU A 77 -1.94 8.99 -5.59
CA LEU A 77 -2.44 8.93 -6.97
C LEU A 77 -1.29 8.95 -7.98
N ASP A 78 -1.49 8.33 -9.14
CA ASP A 78 -0.54 8.34 -10.26
C ASP A 78 0.89 7.89 -9.90
N THR A 79 1.00 6.92 -8.98
CA THR A 79 2.27 6.38 -8.51
C THR A 79 2.66 5.12 -9.26
N THR A 80 3.83 5.10 -9.88
CA THR A 80 4.42 3.88 -10.48
C THR A 80 5.80 3.55 -9.94
N ALA A 81 6.36 4.42 -9.09
CA ALA A 81 7.65 4.20 -8.45
C ALA A 81 7.55 3.16 -7.34
N ASP A 82 8.67 2.50 -7.06
CA ASP A 82 8.81 1.65 -5.90
C ASP A 82 8.79 2.49 -4.61
N CYS A 83 8.22 1.92 -3.56
CA CYS A 83 8.36 2.46 -2.21
C CYS A 83 9.54 1.79 -1.50
N LEU A 84 10.28 2.56 -0.71
CA LEU A 84 11.37 2.07 0.14
C LEU A 84 11.01 2.37 1.59
N ILE A 85 10.82 1.34 2.39
CA ILE A 85 10.54 1.43 3.83
C ILE A 85 11.88 1.38 4.56
N ASP A 86 12.35 2.54 5.02
CA ASP A 86 13.52 2.64 5.87
C ASP A 86 13.09 2.32 7.31
N ASP A 87 13.66 1.25 7.88
CA ASP A 87 13.40 0.81 9.26
C ASP A 87 14.72 0.85 10.07
N PRO A 88 15.01 1.99 10.73
CA PRO A 88 16.20 2.13 11.56
C PRO A 88 16.18 1.27 12.83
N ALA A 89 15.00 0.84 13.30
CA ALA A 89 14.90 0.02 14.51
C ALA A 89 15.35 -1.42 14.25
N LEU A 90 15.08 -1.94 13.04
CA LEU A 90 15.56 -3.26 12.59
C LEU A 90 16.81 -3.19 11.72
N GLY A 91 17.28 -1.99 11.38
CA GLY A 91 18.50 -1.79 10.58
C GLY A 91 18.39 -2.32 9.16
N ARG A 92 17.22 -2.17 8.52
CA ARG A 92 16.94 -2.68 7.17
C ARG A 92 16.18 -1.67 6.31
N THR A 93 16.24 -1.86 5.00
CA THR A 93 15.37 -1.19 4.04
C THR A 93 14.57 -2.23 3.26
N VAL A 94 13.25 -2.12 3.26
CA VAL A 94 12.37 -2.99 2.46
C VAL A 94 11.95 -2.27 1.19
N ARG A 95 12.24 -2.86 0.04
CA ARG A 95 11.75 -2.40 -1.26
C ARG A 95 10.41 -3.03 -1.57
N VAL A 96 9.46 -2.18 -1.96
CA VAL A 96 8.10 -2.53 -2.37
C VAL A 96 7.90 -2.05 -3.80
N GLY A 97 8.12 -2.96 -4.75
CA GLY A 97 7.88 -2.70 -6.17
C GLY A 97 6.48 -3.15 -6.60
N LYS A 98 5.95 -2.49 -7.63
CA LYS A 98 4.62 -2.80 -8.15
C LYS A 98 4.54 -2.74 -9.67
N ALA A 99 3.59 -3.47 -10.23
CA ALA A 99 3.22 -3.39 -11.64
C ALA A 99 1.70 -3.42 -11.80
N ASN A 100 1.24 -2.80 -12.89
CA ASN A 100 -0.19 -2.65 -13.23
C ASN A 100 -1.01 -1.98 -12.10
N SER A 101 -0.37 -1.03 -11.41
CA SER A 101 -0.96 -0.21 -10.36
C SER A 101 -0.43 1.21 -10.45
N ARG A 102 -1.36 2.16 -10.40
CA ARG A 102 -1.08 3.61 -10.31
C ARG A 102 -1.49 4.18 -8.96
N THR A 103 -1.91 3.34 -8.01
CA THR A 103 -2.29 3.76 -6.67
C THR A 103 -1.46 3.06 -5.61
N THR A 104 -0.92 3.82 -4.66
CA THR A 104 -0.28 3.27 -3.46
C THR A 104 -1.08 3.75 -2.26
N VAL A 105 -1.43 2.86 -1.34
CA VAL A 105 -1.98 3.27 -0.05
C VAL A 105 -0.90 3.13 1.01
N VAL A 106 -0.79 4.14 1.88
CA VAL A 106 0.01 4.05 3.11
C VAL A 106 -0.93 4.19 4.28
N TRP A 107 -0.87 3.22 5.19
CA TRP A 107 -1.73 3.19 6.35
C TRP A 107 -0.98 2.79 7.63
N ASN A 108 -1.31 3.48 8.72
CA ASN A 108 -1.02 3.08 10.08
C ASN A 108 -2.14 3.64 10.98
N PRO A 109 -2.83 2.79 11.77
CA PRO A 109 -3.98 3.22 12.56
C PRO A 109 -3.61 4.19 13.68
N TRP A 110 -2.37 4.16 14.15
CA TRP A 110 -1.98 4.82 15.39
C TRP A 110 -2.84 4.38 16.59
N ILE A 111 -2.72 5.12 17.70
CA ILE A 111 -3.22 4.71 19.01
C ILE A 111 -4.74 4.51 19.05
N GLU A 112 -5.52 5.55 18.76
CA GLU A 112 -6.97 5.53 19.01
C GLU A 112 -7.71 4.58 18.06
N LYS A 113 -7.27 4.48 16.81
CA LYS A 113 -7.85 3.56 15.84
C LYS A 113 -7.50 2.10 16.17
N ALA A 114 -6.25 1.82 16.58
CA ALA A 114 -5.84 0.46 16.94
C ALA A 114 -6.64 -0.08 18.13
N ARG A 115 -6.84 0.72 19.18
CA ARG A 115 -7.68 0.38 20.33
C ARG A 115 -9.15 0.10 19.99
N ALA A 116 -9.62 0.65 18.87
CA ALA A 116 -10.98 0.44 18.39
C ALA A 116 -11.10 -0.79 17.47
N MET A 117 -9.98 -1.42 17.08
CA MET A 117 -9.96 -2.61 16.24
C MET A 117 -10.08 -3.87 17.11
N PRO A 118 -11.14 -4.68 16.97
CA PRO A 118 -11.36 -5.85 17.82
C PRO A 118 -10.39 -7.01 17.53
N ASP A 119 -9.65 -6.93 16.41
CA ASP A 119 -8.71 -7.93 15.90
C ASP A 119 -7.24 -7.50 16.01
N ALA A 120 -6.95 -6.40 16.71
CA ALA A 120 -5.59 -5.92 16.99
C ALA A 120 -5.42 -5.66 18.49
N GLU A 121 -4.21 -5.87 19.00
CA GLU A 121 -3.83 -5.41 20.34
C GLU A 121 -3.62 -3.88 20.31
N ASP A 122 -3.83 -3.23 21.46
CA ASP A 122 -3.80 -1.76 21.59
C ASP A 122 -2.52 -1.10 21.05
N ASP A 123 -1.38 -1.80 21.13
CA ASP A 123 -0.06 -1.30 20.75
C ASP A 123 0.47 -1.88 19.42
N ASP A 124 -0.30 -2.72 18.71
CA ASP A 124 0.15 -3.38 17.46
C ASP A 124 0.51 -2.37 16.36
N TYR A 125 -0.08 -1.17 16.38
CA TYR A 125 0.25 -0.09 15.43
C TYR A 125 1.75 0.29 15.44
N ARG A 126 2.48 -0.03 16.49
CA ARG A 126 3.92 0.22 16.60
C ARG A 126 4.74 -0.72 15.71
N ASP A 127 4.24 -1.91 15.46
CA ASP A 127 5.01 -3.01 14.90
C ASP A 127 4.75 -3.21 13.41
N PHE A 128 3.88 -2.41 12.80
CA PHE A 128 3.66 -2.46 11.36
C PHE A 128 3.44 -1.10 10.70
N VAL A 129 3.71 -1.07 9.40
CA VAL A 129 3.17 -0.07 8.47
C VAL A 129 2.56 -0.80 7.28
N CYS A 130 1.49 -0.26 6.72
CA CYS A 130 0.95 -0.76 5.46
C CYS A 130 1.47 0.07 4.29
N VAL A 131 2.00 -0.62 3.28
CA VAL A 131 2.31 -0.06 1.97
C VAL A 131 1.67 -0.96 0.93
N GLU A 132 0.56 -0.50 0.39
CA GLU A 132 -0.34 -1.34 -0.38
C GLU A 132 -0.21 -1.05 -1.86
N THR A 133 -0.21 -2.11 -2.66
CA THR A 133 -0.29 -2.03 -4.12
C THR A 133 -1.74 -2.13 -4.52
N VAL A 134 -2.30 -1.08 -5.11
CA VAL A 134 -3.75 -0.91 -5.24
C VAL A 134 -4.16 -0.45 -6.64
N ASN A 135 -5.31 -0.92 -7.09
CA ASN A 135 -6.12 -0.38 -8.17
C ASN A 135 -7.43 0.13 -7.56
N ALA A 136 -7.50 1.44 -7.27
CA ALA A 136 -8.64 2.08 -6.62
C ALA A 136 -8.76 3.54 -7.08
N GLN A 137 -9.86 4.20 -6.68
CA GLN A 137 -10.19 5.56 -7.13
C GLN A 137 -10.24 5.60 -8.67
N ASP A 138 -9.42 6.44 -9.28
CA ASP A 138 -9.35 6.62 -10.73
C ASP A 138 -8.58 5.48 -11.44
N ASP A 139 -7.93 4.57 -10.69
CA ASP A 139 -7.13 3.45 -11.19
C ASP A 139 -7.91 2.12 -11.16
N VAL A 140 -9.14 2.11 -11.71
CA VAL A 140 -9.96 0.90 -11.87
C VAL A 140 -10.06 0.50 -13.34
N PHE A 141 -10.27 -0.79 -13.61
CA PHE A 141 -10.20 -1.36 -14.95
C PHE A 141 -11.53 -1.96 -15.37
N GLU A 142 -11.99 -1.67 -16.58
CA GLU A 142 -13.09 -2.40 -17.19
C GLU A 142 -12.53 -3.65 -17.89
N LEU A 143 -12.95 -4.83 -17.45
CA LEU A 143 -12.59 -6.10 -18.07
C LEU A 143 -13.66 -6.53 -19.08
N GLN A 144 -13.30 -6.66 -20.35
CA GLN A 144 -14.20 -7.26 -21.35
C GLN A 144 -14.33 -8.77 -21.13
N PRO A 145 -15.36 -9.43 -21.68
CA PRO A 145 -15.49 -10.89 -21.65
C PRO A 145 -14.21 -11.61 -22.11
N GLY A 146 -13.66 -12.46 -21.25
CA GLY A 146 -12.43 -13.21 -21.51
C GLY A 146 -11.13 -12.50 -21.12
N ASP A 147 -11.15 -11.18 -20.89
CA ASP A 147 -9.97 -10.41 -20.48
C ASP A 147 -9.47 -10.81 -19.09
N THR A 148 -8.20 -10.50 -18.84
CA THR A 148 -7.53 -10.72 -17.57
C THR A 148 -6.73 -9.49 -17.18
N HIS A 149 -6.82 -9.07 -15.93
CA HIS A 149 -5.98 -8.05 -15.31
C HIS A 149 -5.16 -8.66 -14.18
N THR A 150 -3.89 -8.27 -14.09
CA THR A 150 -2.97 -8.77 -13.07
C THR A 150 -2.38 -7.61 -12.30
N LEU A 151 -2.68 -7.53 -11.01
CA LEU A 151 -2.04 -6.61 -10.06
C LEU A 151 -0.84 -7.31 -9.41
N SER A 152 0.35 -6.73 -9.51
CA SER A 152 1.58 -7.39 -9.04
C SER A 152 2.35 -6.55 -8.02
N LEU A 153 2.83 -7.23 -6.97
CA LEU A 153 3.68 -6.73 -5.90
C LEU A 153 4.99 -7.53 -5.88
N THR A 154 6.12 -6.86 -5.67
CA THR A 154 7.41 -7.51 -5.40
C THR A 154 8.05 -6.88 -4.18
N ILE A 155 8.42 -7.71 -3.21
CA ILE A 155 9.04 -7.32 -1.95
C ILE A 155 10.46 -7.87 -1.90
N GLY A 156 11.43 -7.04 -1.52
CA GLY A 156 12.81 -7.46 -1.31
C GLY A 156 13.51 -6.61 -0.26
N LEU A 157 14.64 -7.08 0.27
CA LEU A 157 15.54 -6.28 1.09
C LEU A 157 16.55 -5.57 0.17
N GLN A 158 16.90 -4.32 0.52
CA GLN A 158 18.03 -3.59 -0.07
C GLN A 158 19.28 -3.68 0.80
#